data_AF-A0A532E741-F1
#
_entry.id   AF-A0A532E741-F1
#
_cell.length_a   1.000
_cell.length_b   1.000
_cell.length_c   1.000
_cell.angle_alpha   90.00
_cell.angle_beta   90.00
_cell.angle_gamma   90.00
#
_symmetry.space_group_name_H-M   'P 1'
#
loop_
_entity.id
_entity.type
_entity.pdbx_description
1 polymer ?
#
loop_
_entity_poly.entity_id
_entity_poly.type
_entity_poly.pdbx_seq_one_letter_code
_entity_poly.pdbx_strand_id
1 'polypeptide(L)'
;MLLVALSSVDQVIDESRRHPSLFSAWLRKPVHQSLLKDCLTRLCHHVPATEAPAPTQPDDHAVPFAAHVLLAEDNPVNREVAFTMLELLGCTTTMVENGREAVEALTNRPFDLVLMDCHMPEMDGLTATALIREQEHQATQPRHTTIVALTANALEGDRERCLAAGMDDYLAKPFTLTTLKEVLHRRLSIKGPSRSTEAPLQSTTQAPPLQAAQPDKIAPPGDDHVDLNAWQAIRARQRPGQPDLLHKALSLYLPHADAQLIQLQQAMAGADIQSVKTIAHMMKSSTAQLGAPRLADLYAQIEATCRAGTVDNLPDLCGHLIPEHRAVCTLMRQELNRAGRSAA
;
A
#
# COMPACT_ATOMS: atom_id res chain seq x y z
N MET A 1 -26.01 -35.59 -23.24
CA MET A 1 -26.48 -34.19 -23.14
C MET A 1 -25.60 -33.49 -22.12
N LEU A 2 -24.91 -32.42 -22.50
CA LEU A 2 -24.06 -31.66 -21.57
C LEU A 2 -24.93 -30.62 -20.86
N LEU A 3 -25.07 -30.75 -19.54
CA LEU A 3 -25.86 -29.84 -18.70
C LEU A 3 -24.89 -28.99 -17.87
N VAL A 4 -24.96 -27.66 -17.99
CA VAL A 4 -24.15 -26.73 -17.20
C VAL A 4 -25.06 -25.95 -16.25
N ALA A 5 -24.79 -26.03 -14.95
CA ALA A 5 -25.59 -25.35 -13.92
C ALA A 5 -25.04 -23.96 -13.60
N LEU A 6 -25.93 -22.97 -13.38
CA LEU A 6 -25.58 -21.60 -12.98
C LEU A 6 -26.17 -21.28 -11.59
N SER A 7 -25.34 -21.12 -10.55
CA SER A 7 -25.81 -20.92 -9.17
C SER A 7 -25.21 -19.69 -8.47
N SER A 8 -25.90 -19.19 -7.43
CA SER A 8 -25.51 -18.03 -6.61
C SER A 8 -24.52 -18.44 -5.51
N VAL A 9 -23.85 -17.44 -4.92
CA VAL A 9 -22.59 -17.52 -4.16
C VAL A 9 -22.58 -18.55 -3.02
N ASP A 10 -23.71 -18.81 -2.37
CA ASP A 10 -23.75 -19.65 -1.16
C ASP A 10 -24.15 -21.13 -1.37
N GLN A 11 -24.48 -21.57 -2.60
CA GLN A 11 -24.99 -22.94 -2.82
C GLN A 11 -24.15 -23.82 -3.75
N VAL A 12 -23.08 -23.30 -4.36
CA VAL A 12 -22.29 -24.05 -5.37
C VAL A 12 -21.56 -25.25 -4.75
N ILE A 13 -21.15 -25.17 -3.49
CA ILE A 13 -20.41 -26.25 -2.81
C ILE A 13 -21.36 -27.36 -2.32
N ASP A 14 -22.61 -27.01 -1.99
CA ASP A 14 -23.58 -27.96 -1.41
C ASP A 14 -24.37 -28.71 -2.50
N GLU A 15 -24.72 -28.06 -3.62
CA GLU A 15 -25.45 -28.72 -4.72
C GLU A 15 -24.55 -29.58 -5.62
N SER A 16 -23.29 -29.20 -5.83
CA SER A 16 -22.32 -30.00 -6.57
C SER A 16 -22.02 -31.35 -5.90
N ARG A 17 -22.25 -31.46 -4.58
CA ARG A 17 -22.17 -32.71 -3.82
C ARG A 17 -23.43 -33.57 -3.89
N ARG A 18 -24.61 -32.97 -4.08
CA ARG A 18 -25.90 -33.70 -4.08
C ARG A 18 -26.23 -34.39 -5.41
N HIS A 19 -25.77 -33.85 -6.54
CA HIS A 19 -26.03 -34.42 -7.87
C HIS A 19 -24.78 -34.46 -8.77
N PRO A 20 -23.75 -35.25 -8.43
CA PRO A 20 -22.46 -35.27 -9.12
C PRO A 20 -22.53 -35.78 -10.58
N SER A 21 -23.58 -36.50 -10.95
CA SER A 21 -23.73 -37.13 -12.28
C SER A 21 -24.71 -36.40 -13.22
N LEU A 22 -25.40 -35.36 -12.74
CA LEU A 22 -26.49 -34.72 -13.50
C LEU A 22 -26.02 -33.51 -14.32
N PHE A 23 -24.96 -32.82 -13.88
CA PHE A 23 -24.39 -31.65 -14.54
C PHE A 23 -22.91 -31.88 -14.85
N SER A 24 -22.48 -31.51 -16.05
CA SER A 24 -21.12 -31.65 -16.55
C SER A 24 -20.20 -30.53 -16.07
N ALA A 25 -20.75 -29.37 -15.68
CA ALA A 25 -20.00 -28.27 -15.07
C ALA A 25 -20.92 -27.30 -14.31
N TRP A 26 -20.34 -26.50 -13.42
CA TRP A 26 -21.01 -25.49 -12.61
C TRP A 26 -20.33 -24.13 -12.79
N LEU A 27 -21.11 -23.07 -12.99
CA LEU A 27 -20.62 -21.70 -13.10
C LEU A 27 -21.35 -20.79 -12.10
N ARG A 28 -20.64 -19.79 -11.58
CA ARG A 28 -21.18 -18.83 -10.62
C ARG A 28 -21.76 -17.61 -11.32
N LYS A 29 -22.84 -17.04 -10.78
CA LYS A 29 -23.40 -15.78 -11.24
C LYS A 29 -22.75 -14.57 -10.53
N PRO A 30 -22.56 -13.43 -11.23
CA PRO A 30 -22.81 -13.23 -12.66
C PRO A 30 -21.79 -13.98 -13.53
N VAL A 31 -22.26 -14.64 -14.58
CA VAL A 31 -21.39 -15.48 -15.43
C VAL A 31 -20.63 -14.58 -16.40
N HIS A 32 -19.32 -14.48 -16.21
CA HIS A 32 -18.44 -13.80 -17.17
C HIS A 32 -18.26 -14.63 -18.45
N GLN A 33 -18.25 -13.96 -19.60
CA GLN A 33 -18.17 -14.58 -20.91
C GLN A 33 -16.90 -15.44 -21.10
N SER A 34 -15.78 -15.03 -20.51
CA SER A 34 -14.52 -15.79 -20.52
C SER A 34 -14.67 -17.14 -19.80
N LEU A 35 -15.22 -17.13 -18.59
CA LEU A 35 -15.42 -18.35 -17.79
C LEU A 35 -16.43 -19.32 -18.42
N LEU A 36 -17.47 -18.79 -19.07
CA LEU A 36 -18.41 -19.62 -19.84
C LEU A 36 -17.72 -20.26 -21.06
N LYS A 37 -16.91 -19.48 -21.79
CA LYS A 37 -16.17 -19.97 -22.95
C LYS A 37 -15.17 -21.05 -22.55
N ASP A 38 -14.41 -20.87 -21.49
CA ASP A 38 -13.43 -21.86 -21.02
C ASP A 38 -14.10 -23.14 -20.50
N CYS A 39 -15.27 -22.99 -19.88
CA CYS A 39 -16.09 -24.11 -19.45
C CYS A 39 -16.60 -24.93 -20.66
N LEU A 40 -17.21 -24.28 -21.65
CA LEU A 40 -17.71 -24.95 -22.84
C LEU A 40 -16.58 -25.57 -23.67
N THR A 41 -15.43 -24.88 -23.77
CA THR A 41 -14.25 -25.38 -24.48
C THR A 41 -13.75 -26.69 -23.85
N ARG A 42 -13.66 -26.74 -22.51
CA ARG A 42 -13.31 -27.98 -21.79
C ARG A 42 -14.31 -29.10 -21.99
N LEU A 43 -15.60 -28.81 -22.05
CA LEU A 43 -16.65 -29.83 -22.24
C LEU A 43 -16.71 -30.35 -23.68
N CYS A 44 -16.40 -29.50 -24.66
CA CYS A 44 -16.41 -29.88 -26.08
C CYS A 44 -15.17 -30.70 -26.47
N HIS A 45 -14.03 -30.49 -25.82
CA HIS A 45 -12.82 -31.28 -26.04
C HIS A 45 -12.77 -32.45 -25.05
N HIS A 46 -13.25 -33.63 -25.47
CA HIS A 46 -13.14 -34.89 -24.72
C HIS A 46 -11.66 -35.28 -24.52
N VAL A 47 -11.00 -34.69 -23.53
CA VAL A 47 -9.69 -35.14 -23.04
C VAL A 47 -9.93 -35.90 -21.74
N PRO A 48 -9.59 -37.19 -21.64
CA PRO A 48 -9.73 -37.94 -20.40
C PRO A 48 -8.83 -37.31 -19.33
N ALA A 49 -9.41 -37.11 -18.15
CA ALA A 49 -8.75 -36.52 -16.98
C ALA A 49 -7.52 -37.35 -16.58
N THR A 50 -6.35 -36.90 -17.02
CA THR A 50 -5.09 -37.18 -16.33
C THR A 50 -4.80 -35.93 -15.51
N GLU A 51 -4.62 -36.11 -14.21
CA GLU A 51 -4.44 -35.09 -13.17
C GLU A 51 -3.93 -33.74 -13.71
N ALA A 52 -4.84 -32.76 -13.71
CA ALA A 52 -4.49 -31.39 -14.04
C ALA A 52 -3.48 -30.88 -13.01
N PRO A 53 -2.40 -30.18 -13.43
CA PRO A 53 -1.62 -29.39 -12.50
C PRO A 53 -2.57 -28.42 -11.82
N ALA A 54 -2.47 -28.32 -10.48
CA ALA A 54 -3.20 -27.33 -9.72
C ALA A 54 -3.06 -25.96 -10.40
N PRO A 55 -4.12 -25.14 -10.47
CA PRO A 55 -4.04 -23.82 -11.07
C PRO A 55 -2.91 -23.07 -10.37
N THR A 56 -1.85 -22.77 -11.12
CA THR A 56 -0.79 -21.87 -10.69
C THR A 56 -1.47 -20.53 -10.51
N GLN A 57 -1.82 -20.23 -9.26
CA GLN A 57 -2.22 -18.90 -8.85
C GLN A 57 -1.07 -17.95 -9.27
N PRO A 58 -1.35 -16.76 -9.81
CA PRO A 58 -0.30 -15.75 -9.90
C PRO A 58 0.27 -15.56 -8.49
N ASP A 59 1.59 -15.65 -8.36
CA ASP A 59 2.34 -15.47 -7.12
C ASP A 59 1.93 -14.16 -6.42
N ASP A 60 0.98 -14.24 -5.51
CA ASP A 60 0.72 -13.24 -4.47
C ASP A 60 1.05 -13.82 -3.08
N HIS A 61 1.82 -14.90 -3.05
CA HIS A 61 2.53 -15.35 -1.85
C HIS A 61 3.78 -14.48 -1.62
N ALA A 62 3.60 -13.17 -1.46
CA ALA A 62 4.61 -12.40 -0.75
C ALA A 62 4.64 -12.93 0.68
N VAL A 63 5.63 -13.78 0.96
CA VAL A 63 5.97 -14.20 2.32
C VAL A 63 6.04 -12.94 3.19
N PRO A 64 5.38 -12.89 4.36
CA PRO A 64 5.53 -11.75 5.27
C PRO A 64 7.03 -11.50 5.51
N PHE A 65 7.46 -10.23 5.57
CA PHE A 65 8.89 -9.89 5.60
C PHE A 65 9.64 -10.56 6.75
N ALA A 66 8.95 -10.94 7.84
CA ALA A 66 9.51 -11.62 9.01
C ALA A 66 10.78 -10.92 9.52
N ALA A 67 10.83 -9.60 9.41
CA ALA A 67 11.97 -8.76 9.74
C ALA A 67 11.77 -8.05 11.09
N HIS A 68 12.87 -7.80 11.79
CA HIS A 68 12.90 -6.99 13.00
C HIS A 68 13.23 -5.53 12.64
N VAL A 69 12.24 -4.65 12.74
CA VAL A 69 12.35 -3.23 12.39
C VAL A 69 12.44 -2.38 13.66
N LEU A 70 13.38 -1.44 13.69
CA LEU A 70 13.39 -0.35 14.67
C LEU A 70 12.69 0.86 14.07
N LEU A 71 11.70 1.41 14.77
CA LEU A 71 10.96 2.61 14.36
C LEU A 71 11.25 3.73 15.36
N ALA A 72 11.91 4.79 14.91
CA ALA A 72 12.17 6.00 15.68
C ALA A 72 11.31 7.16 15.15
N GLU A 73 10.33 7.59 15.95
CA GLU A 73 9.38 8.67 15.61
C GLU A 73 8.90 9.34 16.91
N ASP A 74 8.98 10.66 16.98
CA ASP A 74 8.64 11.42 18.19
C ASP A 74 7.13 11.64 18.35
N ASN A 75 6.41 11.72 17.23
CA ASN A 75 4.96 11.89 17.24
C ASN A 75 4.26 10.55 17.52
N PRO A 76 3.54 10.41 18.65
CA PRO A 76 2.93 9.14 19.04
C PRO A 76 1.88 8.65 18.02
N VAL A 77 1.22 9.56 17.30
CA VAL A 77 0.24 9.20 16.26
C VAL A 77 0.94 8.63 15.03
N ASN A 78 1.97 9.30 14.52
CA ASN A 78 2.74 8.81 13.37
C ASN A 78 3.43 7.48 13.68
N ARG A 79 3.94 7.35 14.90
CA ARG A 79 4.61 6.15 15.40
C ARG A 79 3.64 4.96 15.40
N GLU A 80 2.44 5.14 15.94
CA GLU A 80 1.41 4.10 15.96
C GLU A 80 0.94 3.71 14.54
N VAL A 81 0.78 4.70 13.66
CA VAL A 81 0.42 4.46 12.26
C VAL A 81 1.48 3.62 11.54
N ALA A 82 2.75 4.02 11.65
CA ALA A 82 3.86 3.32 11.03
C ALA A 82 4.06 1.92 11.63
N PHE A 83 3.94 1.77 12.95
CA PHE A 83 3.95 0.49 13.66
C PHE A 83 2.87 -0.46 13.10
N THR A 84 1.64 0.02 13.02
CA THR A 84 0.51 -0.75 12.46
C THR A 84 0.76 -1.19 11.01
N MET A 85 1.34 -0.33 10.18
CA MET A 85 1.66 -0.68 8.79
C MET A 85 2.73 -1.77 8.73
N LEU A 86 3.75 -1.71 9.59
CA LEU A 86 4.78 -2.74 9.71
C LEU A 86 4.21 -4.09 10.17
N GLU A 87 3.28 -4.09 11.14
CA GLU A 87 2.59 -5.30 11.57
C GLU A 87 1.79 -5.95 10.44
N LEU A 88 1.07 -5.14 9.64
CA LEU A 88 0.31 -5.63 8.47
C LEU A 88 1.22 -6.26 7.42
N LEU A 89 2.47 -5.83 7.32
CA LEU A 89 3.50 -6.38 6.42
C LEU A 89 4.25 -7.57 7.05
N GLY A 90 3.90 -7.97 8.27
CA GLY A 90 4.47 -9.11 8.97
C GLY A 90 5.86 -8.86 9.55
N CYS A 91 6.21 -7.60 9.83
CA CYS A 91 7.41 -7.24 10.58
C CYS A 91 7.13 -7.29 12.08
N THR A 92 8.16 -7.57 12.87
CA THR A 92 8.16 -7.27 14.31
C THR A 92 8.85 -5.93 14.52
N THR A 93 8.25 -5.06 15.34
CA THR A 93 8.71 -3.67 15.45
C THR A 93 9.05 -3.32 16.88
N THR A 94 10.18 -2.65 17.09
CA THR A 94 10.48 -1.93 18.34
C THR A 94 10.35 -0.44 18.08
N MET A 95 9.62 0.24 18.95
CA MET A 95 9.34 1.67 18.85
C MET A 95 10.20 2.43 19.85
N VAL A 96 10.76 3.56 19.42
CA VAL A 96 11.50 4.52 20.23
C VAL A 96 11.07 5.94 19.86
N GLU A 97 11.28 6.89 20.76
CA GLU A 97 10.71 8.24 20.64
C GLU A 97 11.71 9.30 20.16
N ASN A 98 13.00 8.98 20.13
CA ASN A 98 14.05 9.92 19.70
C ASN A 98 15.30 9.19 19.16
N GLY A 99 16.25 9.96 18.61
CA GLY A 99 17.48 9.42 18.04
C GLY A 99 18.42 8.79 19.07
N ARG A 100 18.40 9.25 20.33
CA ARG A 100 19.24 8.71 21.41
C ARG A 100 18.82 7.27 21.74
N GLU A 101 17.52 7.06 21.96
CA GLU A 101 16.94 5.75 22.19
C GLU A 101 17.18 4.81 21.01
N ALA A 102 17.16 5.33 19.77
CA ALA A 102 17.47 4.53 18.58
C ALA A 102 18.92 4.00 18.59
N VAL A 103 19.89 4.86 18.93
CA VAL A 103 21.31 4.47 19.08
C VAL A 103 21.48 3.44 20.20
N GLU A 104 20.83 3.66 21.35
CA GLU A 104 20.87 2.73 22.48
C GLU A 104 20.25 1.37 22.15
N ALA A 105 19.11 1.35 21.44
CA ALA A 105 18.46 0.13 20.99
C ALA A 105 19.36 -0.71 20.08
N LEU A 106 20.07 -0.06 19.14
CA LEU A 106 21.02 -0.73 18.23
C LEU A 106 22.25 -1.29 18.94
N THR A 107 22.66 -0.68 20.05
CA THR A 107 23.75 -1.21 20.89
C THR A 107 23.33 -2.50 21.59
N ASN A 108 22.07 -2.60 22.01
CA ASN A 108 21.55 -3.75 22.76
C ASN A 108 21.28 -4.96 21.86
N ARG A 109 20.78 -4.74 20.63
CA ARG A 109 20.50 -5.82 19.69
C ARG A 109 20.52 -5.36 18.23
N PRO A 110 20.83 -6.25 17.28
CA PRO A 110 20.75 -5.92 15.87
C PRO A 110 19.29 -5.86 15.38
N PHE A 111 19.07 -5.03 14.37
CA PHE A 111 17.83 -4.94 13.60
C PHE A 111 18.11 -5.22 12.12
N ASP A 112 17.09 -5.62 11.38
CA ASP A 112 17.17 -5.84 9.93
C ASP A 112 17.05 -4.52 9.17
N LEU A 113 16.26 -3.58 9.70
CA LEU A 113 16.07 -2.24 9.15
C LEU A 113 15.67 -1.26 10.25
N VAL A 114 16.09 0.00 10.09
CA VAL A 114 15.68 1.12 10.92
C VAL A 114 14.87 2.10 10.07
N LEU A 115 13.67 2.44 10.51
CA LEU A 115 12.92 3.60 10.02
C LEU A 115 13.15 4.74 11.00
N MET A 116 13.76 5.82 10.56
CA MET A 116 14.18 6.90 11.44
C MET A 116 13.67 8.25 10.95
N ASP A 117 12.86 8.91 11.77
CA ASP A 117 12.47 10.29 11.56
C ASP A 117 13.68 11.23 11.51
N CYS A 118 13.72 12.09 10.51
CA CYS A 118 14.76 13.12 10.42
C CYS A 118 14.65 14.18 11.52
N HIS A 119 13.44 14.43 12.04
CA HIS A 119 13.20 15.49 13.02
C HIS A 119 12.63 14.91 14.31
N MET A 120 13.44 14.87 15.37
CA MET A 120 13.03 14.41 16.70
C MET A 120 13.68 15.31 17.76
N PRO A 121 13.08 15.45 18.96
CA PRO A 121 13.70 16.15 20.08
C PRO A 121 14.91 15.38 20.61
N GLU A 122 15.76 16.06 21.39
CA GLU A 122 17.01 15.56 22.01
C GLU A 122 18.12 15.17 21.04
N MET A 123 17.83 14.28 20.10
CA MET A 123 18.72 13.88 19.02
C MET A 123 17.90 13.63 17.76
N ASP A 124 18.20 14.39 16.70
CA ASP A 124 17.59 14.22 15.39
C ASP A 124 18.13 12.98 14.66
N GLY A 125 17.39 12.52 13.64
CA GLY A 125 17.74 11.29 12.93
C GLY A 125 19.03 11.37 12.12
N LEU A 126 19.44 12.57 11.68
CA LEU A 126 20.70 12.78 10.95
C LEU A 126 21.89 12.60 11.89
N THR A 127 21.82 13.20 13.07
CA THR A 127 22.81 13.10 14.14
C THR A 127 22.90 11.67 14.66
N ALA A 128 21.75 11.01 14.87
CA ALA A 128 21.71 9.60 15.25
C ALA A 128 22.37 8.70 14.20
N THR A 129 22.10 8.93 12.91
CA THR A 129 22.72 8.19 11.80
C THR A 129 24.23 8.35 11.80
N ALA A 130 24.73 9.59 11.93
CA ALA A 130 26.17 9.85 11.96
C ALA A 130 26.88 9.09 13.10
N LEU A 131 26.27 9.06 14.30
CA LEU A 131 26.78 8.31 15.44
C LEU A 131 26.75 6.79 15.19
N ILE A 132 25.68 6.26 14.60
CA ILE A 132 25.59 4.83 14.25
C ILE A 132 26.71 4.47 13.27
N ARG A 133 26.96 5.29 12.24
CA ARG A 133 28.06 5.05 11.29
C ARG A 133 29.43 5.10 11.96
N GLU A 134 29.65 6.04 12.88
CA GLU A 134 30.90 6.09 13.66
C GLU A 134 31.09 4.83 14.50
N GLN A 135 30.06 4.35 15.19
CA GLN A 135 30.10 3.11 15.97
C GLN A 135 30.36 1.89 15.09
N GLU A 136 29.75 1.82 13.90
CA GLU A 136 29.99 0.76 12.93
C GLU A 136 31.46 0.74 12.47
N HIS A 137 32.06 1.91 12.22
CA HIS A 137 33.47 2.02 11.85
C HIS A 137 34.45 1.62 12.97
N GLN A 138 34.08 1.85 14.23
CA GLN A 138 34.91 1.51 15.39
C GLN A 138 34.74 0.05 15.86
N ALA A 139 33.69 -0.64 15.40
CA ALA A 139 33.40 -2.01 15.81
C ALA A 139 34.42 -3.01 15.27
N THR A 140 34.83 -3.97 16.10
CA THR A 140 35.73 -5.08 15.71
C THR A 140 35.14 -5.93 14.57
N GLN A 141 33.81 -5.99 14.46
CA GLN A 141 33.09 -6.61 13.35
C GLN A 141 32.06 -5.60 12.82
N PRO A 142 32.44 -4.75 11.84
CA PRO A 142 31.54 -3.75 11.30
C PRO A 142 30.35 -4.42 10.61
N ARG A 143 29.14 -4.07 11.05
CA ARG A 143 27.88 -4.46 10.40
C ARG A 143 27.17 -3.20 9.96
N HIS A 144 26.93 -3.07 8.67
CA HIS A 144 26.14 -1.96 8.14
C HIS A 144 24.67 -2.12 8.51
N THR A 145 24.14 -1.19 9.30
CA THR A 145 22.73 -1.11 9.65
C THR A 145 21.98 -0.39 8.53
N THR A 146 20.92 -1.01 8.00
CA THR A 146 20.11 -0.35 6.96
C THR A 146 19.19 0.68 7.61
N ILE A 147 19.38 1.96 7.30
CA ILE A 147 18.62 3.09 7.85
C ILE A 147 17.84 3.78 6.72
N VAL A 148 16.53 3.83 6.86
CA VAL A 148 15.61 4.52 5.95
C VAL A 148 15.08 5.76 6.65
N ALA A 149 15.30 6.92 6.04
CA ALA A 149 14.81 8.20 6.54
C ALA A 149 13.28 8.30 6.45
N LEU A 150 12.60 8.79 7.48
CA LEU A 150 11.23 9.28 7.38
C LEU A 150 11.29 10.81 7.28
N THR A 151 11.03 11.36 6.10
CA THR A 151 11.27 12.79 5.82
C THR A 151 9.95 13.56 5.73
N ALA A 152 9.87 14.81 6.20
CA ALA A 152 8.65 15.61 6.05
C ALA A 152 8.39 16.08 4.61
N ASN A 153 9.40 16.01 3.72
CA ASN A 153 9.31 16.49 2.35
C ASN A 153 10.11 15.60 1.38
N ALA A 154 9.67 15.50 0.13
CA ALA A 154 10.29 14.68 -0.92
C ALA A 154 11.21 15.48 -1.86
N LEU A 155 11.53 16.74 -1.50
CA LEU A 155 12.37 17.60 -2.31
C LEU A 155 13.82 17.07 -2.37
N GLU A 156 14.48 17.33 -3.51
CA GLU A 156 15.82 16.82 -3.85
C GLU A 156 16.88 17.14 -2.78
N GLY A 157 16.79 18.30 -2.13
CA GLY A 157 17.72 18.70 -1.07
C GLY A 157 17.61 17.92 0.25
N ASP A 158 16.42 17.46 0.64
CA ASP A 158 16.27 16.65 1.86
C ASP A 158 16.77 15.22 1.65
N ARG A 159 16.56 14.68 0.45
CA ARG A 159 17.15 13.40 0.04
C ARG A 159 18.68 13.44 0.10
N GLU A 160 19.29 14.48 -0.47
CA GLU A 160 20.74 14.65 -0.46
C GLU A 160 21.30 14.73 0.96
N ARG A 161 20.63 15.46 1.86
CA ARG A 161 21.02 15.55 3.28
C ARG A 161 20.95 14.21 4.00
N CYS A 162 19.90 13.42 3.77
CA CYS A 162 19.77 12.08 4.36
C CYS A 162 20.88 11.14 3.87
N LEU A 163 21.16 11.13 2.57
CA LEU A 163 22.21 10.31 1.99
C LEU A 163 23.61 10.77 2.43
N ALA A 164 23.85 12.08 2.52
CA ALA A 164 25.11 12.63 3.02
C ALA A 164 25.36 12.29 4.49
N ALA A 165 24.30 12.17 5.30
CA ALA A 165 24.39 11.68 6.69
C ALA A 165 24.65 10.16 6.78
N GLY A 166 24.62 9.43 5.66
CA GLY A 166 24.88 7.99 5.60
C GLY A 166 23.63 7.12 5.73
N MET A 167 22.43 7.67 5.53
CA MET A 167 21.20 6.87 5.40
C MET A 167 21.16 6.15 4.06
N ASP A 168 20.49 5.00 4.03
CA ASP A 168 20.45 4.12 2.86
C ASP A 168 19.33 4.47 1.88
N ASP A 169 18.20 4.94 2.41
CA ASP A 169 16.99 5.28 1.64
C ASP A 169 16.16 6.35 2.35
N TYR A 170 15.05 6.74 1.76
CA TYR A 170 14.09 7.66 2.35
C TYR A 170 12.65 7.28 2.02
N LEU A 171 11.74 7.76 2.87
CA LEU A 171 10.30 7.62 2.74
C LEU A 171 9.67 8.93 3.19
N ALA A 172 9.07 9.64 2.24
CA ALA A 172 8.42 10.92 2.52
C ALA A 172 7.12 10.71 3.30
N LYS A 173 6.94 11.49 4.35
CA LYS A 173 5.73 11.60 5.15
C LYS A 173 4.75 12.56 4.46
N PRO A 174 3.44 12.26 4.50
CA PRO A 174 2.85 11.01 4.94
C PRO A 174 3.12 9.89 3.92
N PHE A 175 3.44 8.68 4.41
CA PHE A 175 3.63 7.50 3.56
C PHE A 175 2.48 6.51 3.67
N THR A 176 2.32 5.69 2.64
CA THR A 176 1.28 4.66 2.54
C THR A 176 1.86 3.26 2.82
N LEU A 177 0.98 2.28 3.07
CA LEU A 177 1.36 0.87 3.18
C LEU A 177 2.08 0.37 1.92
N THR A 178 1.69 0.86 0.74
CA THR A 178 2.29 0.48 -0.55
C THR A 178 3.71 1.01 -0.67
N THR A 179 3.91 2.31 -0.42
CA THR A 179 5.24 2.94 -0.48
C THR A 179 6.18 2.38 0.58
N LEU A 180 5.66 2.05 1.78
CA LEU A 180 6.44 1.37 2.80
C LEU A 180 6.84 -0.05 2.35
N LYS A 181 5.89 -0.83 1.81
CA LYS A 181 6.14 -2.17 1.28
C LYS A 181 7.22 -2.17 0.19
N GLU A 182 7.19 -1.19 -0.72
CA GLU A 182 8.20 -1.05 -1.78
C GLU A 182 9.61 -0.78 -1.22
N VAL A 183 9.72 0.09 -0.21
CA VAL A 183 11.00 0.35 0.47
C VAL A 183 11.50 -0.91 1.16
N LEU A 184 10.63 -1.62 1.88
CA LEU A 184 10.98 -2.86 2.55
C LEU A 184 11.43 -3.94 1.56
N HIS A 185 10.76 -4.12 0.41
CA HIS A 185 11.22 -5.04 -0.63
C HIS A 185 12.61 -4.68 -1.16
N ARG A 186 12.85 -3.39 -1.40
CA ARG A 186 14.13 -2.90 -1.90
C ARG A 186 15.27 -3.12 -0.90
N ARG A 187 15.01 -2.99 0.40
CA ARG A 187 16.04 -2.99 1.44
C ARG A 187 16.21 -4.31 2.18
N LEU A 188 15.16 -5.09 2.33
CA LEU A 188 15.15 -6.36 3.06
C LEU A 188 15.30 -7.59 2.16
N SER A 189 15.63 -7.41 0.87
CA SER A 189 15.79 -8.49 -0.12
C SER A 189 16.23 -9.80 0.52
N ILE A 190 15.28 -10.74 0.58
CA ILE A 190 15.31 -11.93 1.43
C ILE A 190 16.65 -12.65 1.25
N LYS A 191 17.45 -12.70 2.32
CA LYS A 191 18.59 -13.61 2.40
C LYS A 191 18.07 -15.05 2.37
N GLY A 192 17.87 -15.59 1.17
CA GLY A 192 17.90 -17.04 0.97
C GLY A 192 19.29 -17.58 1.34
N PRO A 193 19.39 -18.85 1.77
CA PRO A 193 20.65 -19.43 2.19
C PRO A 193 21.70 -19.36 1.08
N SER A 194 22.92 -18.96 1.47
CA SER A 194 24.10 -18.85 0.62
C SER A 194 24.24 -19.98 -0.39
N ARG A 195 24.33 -19.61 -1.68
CA ARG A 195 25.16 -20.32 -2.64
C ARG A 195 26.18 -19.34 -3.22
N SER A 196 27.34 -19.33 -2.57
CA SER A 196 28.60 -18.95 -3.17
C SER A 196 28.96 -20.00 -4.23
N THR A 197 29.07 -19.58 -5.49
CA THR A 197 30.07 -20.08 -6.46
C THR A 197 30.11 -19.14 -7.66
N GLU A 198 31.17 -18.32 -7.66
CA GLU A 198 32.00 -17.90 -8.81
C GLU A 198 31.39 -17.14 -10.02
N ALA A 199 31.97 -15.96 -10.25
CA ALA A 199 31.93 -15.09 -11.44
C ALA A 199 32.80 -15.69 -12.61
N PRO A 200 33.07 -15.02 -13.78
CA PRO A 200 32.79 -13.64 -14.21
C PRO A 200 32.43 -13.41 -15.72
N LEU A 201 32.25 -12.12 -16.10
CA LEU A 201 32.27 -11.51 -17.46
C LEU A 201 30.97 -11.73 -18.31
N GLN A 202 30.35 -10.76 -18.98
CA GLN A 202 30.84 -9.57 -19.69
C GLN A 202 29.68 -8.59 -20.00
N SER A 203 30.03 -7.30 -20.12
CA SER A 203 29.18 -6.23 -20.62
C SER A 203 28.89 -6.36 -22.12
N THR A 204 27.61 -6.36 -22.51
CA THR A 204 27.17 -5.88 -23.83
C THR A 204 25.77 -5.27 -23.74
N THR A 205 25.77 -3.94 -23.81
CA THR A 205 24.84 -3.05 -24.52
C THR A 205 23.71 -3.75 -25.29
N GLN A 206 22.46 -3.52 -24.88
CA GLN A 206 21.33 -3.10 -25.73
C GLN A 206 20.04 -3.00 -24.90
N ALA A 207 19.53 -1.78 -24.77
CA ALA A 207 18.18 -1.52 -24.30
C ALA A 207 17.18 -1.77 -25.45
N PRO A 208 16.10 -2.56 -25.23
CA PRO A 208 14.92 -2.52 -26.08
C PRO A 208 13.96 -1.41 -25.62
N PRO A 209 13.06 -0.93 -26.50
CA PRO A 209 12.37 0.34 -26.34
C PRO A 209 11.23 0.26 -25.31
N LEU A 210 11.09 1.32 -24.51
CA LEU A 210 9.90 1.64 -23.74
C LEU A 210 8.72 1.80 -24.70
N GLN A 211 7.87 0.78 -24.79
CA GLN A 211 6.57 0.87 -25.45
C GLN A 211 5.56 1.41 -24.43
N ALA A 212 5.01 2.59 -24.73
CA ALA A 212 4.01 3.27 -23.93
C ALA A 212 2.81 2.37 -23.66
N ALA A 213 2.54 2.05 -22.39
CA ALA A 213 1.30 1.42 -21.98
C ALA A 213 0.15 2.45 -22.15
N GLN A 214 -0.81 2.11 -23.00
CA GLN A 214 -2.07 2.82 -23.15
C GLN A 214 -2.98 2.54 -21.93
N PRO A 215 -3.86 3.48 -21.55
CA PRO A 215 -4.73 3.33 -20.39
C PRO A 215 -5.93 2.44 -20.72
N ASP A 216 -6.08 1.34 -19.99
CA ASP A 216 -7.29 0.52 -20.05
C ASP A 216 -8.48 1.27 -19.43
N LYS A 217 -9.61 1.12 -20.12
CA LYS A 217 -10.87 1.85 -19.93
C LYS A 217 -11.45 1.69 -18.52
N ILE A 218 -11.63 2.83 -17.85
CA ILE A 218 -12.44 2.97 -16.64
C ILE A 218 -13.92 2.86 -17.04
N ALA A 219 -14.68 1.99 -16.37
CA ALA A 219 -16.14 1.88 -16.50
C ALA A 219 -16.82 3.20 -16.05
N PRO A 220 -17.99 3.58 -16.60
CA PRO A 220 -18.60 4.88 -16.30
C PRO A 220 -18.92 5.00 -14.80
N PRO A 221 -18.76 6.19 -14.20
CA PRO A 221 -19.05 6.40 -12.78
C PRO A 221 -20.56 6.25 -12.54
N GLY A 222 -20.93 5.31 -11.66
CA GLY A 222 -22.24 5.33 -11.02
C GLY A 222 -22.32 6.48 -10.01
N ASP A 223 -23.53 6.85 -9.61
CA ASP A 223 -23.82 7.90 -8.62
C ASP A 223 -23.28 7.61 -7.20
N ASP A 224 -22.65 6.45 -6.99
CA ASP A 224 -22.18 6.02 -5.69
C ASP A 224 -20.83 6.69 -5.33
N HIS A 225 -20.85 7.50 -4.27
CA HIS A 225 -19.67 8.15 -3.68
C HIS A 225 -18.57 7.15 -3.26
N VAL A 226 -18.94 5.90 -3.00
CA VAL A 226 -18.05 4.82 -2.56
C VAL A 226 -18.43 3.51 -3.27
N ASP A 227 -17.44 2.82 -3.80
CA ASP A 227 -17.57 1.47 -4.34
C ASP A 227 -17.61 0.42 -3.21
N LEU A 228 -18.81 -0.04 -2.90
CA LEU A 228 -19.06 -1.09 -1.92
C LEU A 228 -18.38 -2.42 -2.27
N ASN A 229 -18.11 -2.71 -3.55
CA ASN A 229 -17.41 -3.93 -3.96
C ASN A 229 -15.92 -3.86 -3.59
N ALA A 230 -15.32 -2.66 -3.65
CA ALA A 230 -13.95 -2.45 -3.17
C ALA A 230 -13.83 -2.73 -1.67
N TRP A 231 -14.83 -2.32 -0.88
CA TRP A 231 -14.88 -2.63 0.55
C TRP A 231 -15.09 -4.11 0.85
N GLN A 232 -15.91 -4.79 0.05
CA GLN A 232 -16.06 -6.25 0.14
C GLN A 232 -14.76 -6.98 -0.22
N ALA A 233 -13.99 -6.49 -1.21
CA ALA A 233 -12.69 -7.05 -1.55
C ALA A 233 -11.66 -6.85 -0.43
N ILE A 234 -11.69 -5.73 0.29
CA ILE A 234 -10.86 -5.50 1.49
C ILE A 234 -11.25 -6.47 2.61
N ARG A 235 -12.55 -6.63 2.87
CA ARG A 235 -13.06 -7.59 3.88
C ARG A 235 -12.76 -9.05 3.51
N ALA A 236 -12.83 -9.41 2.23
CA ALA A 236 -12.54 -10.77 1.76
C ALA A 236 -11.08 -11.21 1.96
N ARG A 237 -10.17 -10.26 2.21
CA ARG A 237 -8.76 -10.52 2.56
C ARG A 237 -8.54 -10.75 4.05
N GLN A 238 -9.58 -10.56 4.88
CA GLN A 238 -9.52 -10.78 6.32
C GLN A 238 -9.39 -12.28 6.64
N ARG A 239 -8.40 -12.64 7.45
CA ARG A 239 -8.24 -14.01 7.95
C ARG A 239 -9.17 -14.24 9.17
N PRO A 240 -9.70 -15.46 9.36
CA PRO A 240 -10.47 -15.78 10.56
C PRO A 240 -9.64 -15.52 11.82
N GLY A 241 -10.18 -14.73 12.76
CA GLY A 241 -9.52 -14.40 14.04
C GLY A 241 -8.68 -13.11 14.08
N GLN A 242 -8.63 -12.33 13.00
CA GLN A 242 -7.99 -10.99 12.99
C GLN A 242 -9.02 -9.84 12.99
N PRO A 243 -8.68 -8.64 13.51
CA PRO A 243 -9.57 -7.48 13.51
C PRO A 243 -9.95 -7.05 12.09
N ASP A 244 -11.15 -6.48 11.93
CA ASP A 244 -11.72 -6.05 10.64
C ASP A 244 -10.76 -5.10 9.91
N LEU A 245 -10.19 -5.57 8.79
CA LEU A 245 -9.20 -4.85 7.99
C LEU A 245 -9.77 -3.56 7.40
N LEU A 246 -11.06 -3.56 7.04
CA LEU A 246 -11.73 -2.35 6.57
C LEU A 246 -11.89 -1.37 7.73
N HIS A 247 -12.34 -1.85 8.89
CA HIS A 247 -12.45 -1.00 10.08
C HIS A 247 -11.10 -0.34 10.43
N LYS A 248 -10.01 -1.13 10.43
CA LYS A 248 -8.66 -0.62 10.69
C LYS A 248 -8.23 0.39 9.62
N ALA A 249 -8.43 0.10 8.34
CA ALA A 249 -8.09 1.01 7.24
C ALA A 249 -8.87 2.33 7.31
N LEU A 250 -10.18 2.28 7.59
CA LEU A 250 -11.03 3.46 7.72
C LEU A 250 -10.65 4.29 8.96
N SER A 251 -10.35 3.65 10.10
CA SER A 251 -9.91 4.37 11.31
C SER A 251 -8.60 5.12 11.12
N LEU A 252 -7.72 4.63 10.23
CA LEU A 252 -6.43 5.27 9.91
C LEU A 252 -6.59 6.37 8.86
N TYR A 253 -7.43 6.15 7.85
CA TYR A 253 -7.62 7.11 6.76
C TYR A 253 -8.37 8.36 7.22
N LEU A 254 -9.41 8.23 8.05
CA LEU A 254 -10.31 9.34 8.37
C LEU A 254 -9.61 10.54 9.04
N PRO A 255 -8.78 10.37 10.10
CA PRO A 255 -8.04 11.50 10.69
C PRO A 255 -7.07 12.14 9.70
N HIS A 256 -6.43 11.31 8.87
CA HIS A 256 -5.49 11.77 7.86
C HIS A 256 -6.18 12.62 6.79
N ALA A 257 -7.30 12.13 6.25
CA ALA A 257 -8.12 12.81 5.25
C ALA A 257 -8.63 14.16 5.76
N ASP A 258 -9.05 14.24 7.04
CA ASP A 258 -9.47 15.50 7.66
C ASP A 258 -8.31 16.51 7.73
N ALA A 259 -7.13 16.08 8.17
CA ALA A 259 -5.95 16.93 8.25
C ALA A 259 -5.52 17.44 6.87
N GLN A 260 -5.51 16.57 5.85
CA GLN A 260 -5.16 16.95 4.49
C GLN A 260 -6.16 17.91 3.87
N LEU A 261 -7.47 17.78 4.16
CA LEU A 261 -8.47 18.74 3.69
C LEU A 261 -8.22 20.13 4.28
N ILE A 262 -7.87 20.23 5.56
CA ILE A 262 -7.54 21.51 6.20
C ILE A 262 -6.29 22.13 5.56
N GLN A 263 -5.23 21.33 5.38
CA GLN A 263 -3.99 21.78 4.74
C GLN A 263 -4.22 22.23 3.29
N LEU A 264 -5.08 21.53 2.55
CA LEU A 264 -5.46 21.91 1.19
C LEU A 264 -6.15 23.27 1.16
N GLN A 265 -7.11 23.50 2.07
CA GLN A 265 -7.81 24.78 2.17
C GLN A 265 -6.86 25.93 2.54
N GLN A 266 -5.89 25.68 3.43
CA GLN A 266 -4.85 26.66 3.79
C GLN A 266 -3.91 26.96 2.62
N ALA A 267 -3.42 25.94 1.93
CA ALA A 267 -2.56 26.08 0.76
C ALA A 267 -3.25 26.86 -0.35
N MET A 268 -4.56 26.63 -0.56
CA MET A 268 -5.36 27.42 -1.49
C MET A 268 -5.49 28.89 -1.07
N ALA A 269 -5.76 29.17 0.20
CA ALA A 269 -5.87 30.54 0.70
C ALA A 269 -4.55 31.30 0.60
N GLY A 270 -3.42 30.60 0.75
CA GLY A 270 -2.07 31.13 0.58
C GLY A 270 -1.55 31.13 -0.87
N ALA A 271 -2.33 30.67 -1.85
CA ALA A 271 -1.92 30.47 -3.24
C ALA A 271 -0.65 29.59 -3.43
N ASP A 272 -0.41 28.65 -2.51
CA ASP A 272 0.70 27.71 -2.58
C ASP A 272 0.35 26.50 -3.46
N ILE A 273 0.58 26.67 -4.76
CA ILE A 273 0.25 25.68 -5.79
C ILE A 273 1.07 24.38 -5.64
N GLN A 274 2.29 24.45 -5.09
CA GLN A 274 3.11 23.25 -4.89
C GLN A 274 2.58 22.38 -3.76
N SER A 275 2.14 22.99 -2.67
CA SER A 275 1.49 22.27 -1.58
C SER A 275 0.15 21.66 -2.04
N VAL A 276 -0.67 22.42 -2.80
CA VAL A 276 -1.93 21.87 -3.35
C VAL A 276 -1.67 20.66 -4.25
N LYS A 277 -0.68 20.74 -5.14
CA LYS A 277 -0.29 19.62 -6.01
C LYS A 277 0.13 18.38 -5.22
N THR A 278 0.95 18.58 -4.19
CA THR A 278 1.47 17.49 -3.35
C THR A 278 0.35 16.78 -2.59
N ILE A 279 -0.55 17.54 -1.98
CA ILE A 279 -1.72 17.01 -1.28
C ILE A 279 -2.63 16.25 -2.25
N ALA A 280 -2.88 16.80 -3.44
CA ALA A 280 -3.72 16.17 -4.45
C ALA A 280 -3.14 14.84 -4.96
N HIS A 281 -1.83 14.79 -5.23
CA HIS A 281 -1.14 13.56 -5.64
C HIS A 281 -1.25 12.44 -4.59
N MET A 282 -1.01 12.79 -3.33
CA MET A 282 -1.08 11.87 -2.20
C MET A 282 -2.50 11.33 -1.99
N MET A 283 -3.48 12.24 -1.93
CA MET A 283 -4.87 11.89 -1.65
C MET A 283 -5.50 11.09 -2.80
N LYS A 284 -5.14 11.38 -4.06
CA LYS A 284 -5.58 10.57 -5.22
C LYS A 284 -5.37 9.07 -4.98
N SER A 285 -4.15 8.69 -4.59
CA SER A 285 -3.76 7.29 -4.47
C SER A 285 -4.40 6.62 -3.23
N SER A 286 -4.41 7.30 -2.09
CA SER A 286 -4.97 6.74 -0.85
C SER A 286 -6.50 6.61 -0.91
N THR A 287 -7.19 7.58 -1.50
CA THR A 287 -8.64 7.57 -1.70
C THR A 287 -9.08 6.49 -2.70
N ALA A 288 -8.34 6.29 -3.80
CA ALA A 288 -8.64 5.25 -4.78
C ALA A 288 -8.56 3.84 -4.17
N GLN A 289 -7.55 3.58 -3.33
CA GLN A 289 -7.36 2.29 -2.66
C GLN A 289 -8.48 1.97 -1.67
N LEU A 290 -9.18 2.98 -1.15
CA LEU A 290 -10.31 2.83 -0.23
C LEU A 290 -11.67 2.82 -0.93
N GLY A 291 -11.67 2.66 -2.26
CA GLY A 291 -12.91 2.51 -3.02
C GLY A 291 -13.69 3.81 -3.18
N ALA A 292 -13.03 4.97 -3.23
CA ALA A 292 -13.68 6.25 -3.52
C ALA A 292 -13.19 6.84 -4.87
N PRO A 293 -13.51 6.19 -6.01
CA PRO A 293 -12.94 6.53 -7.31
C PRO A 293 -13.27 7.96 -7.75
N ARG A 294 -14.50 8.42 -7.53
CA ARG A 294 -14.93 9.79 -7.87
C ARG A 294 -14.12 10.87 -7.14
N LEU A 295 -13.86 10.66 -5.84
CA LEU A 295 -13.05 11.58 -5.06
C LEU A 295 -11.57 11.54 -5.50
N ALA A 296 -11.06 10.35 -5.83
CA ALA A 296 -9.72 10.21 -6.41
C ALA A 296 -9.58 10.94 -7.75
N ASP A 297 -10.61 10.90 -8.61
CA ASP A 297 -10.62 11.61 -9.89
C ASP A 297 -10.60 13.13 -9.72
N LEU A 298 -11.31 13.66 -8.72
CA LEU A 298 -11.26 15.09 -8.39
C LEU A 298 -9.86 15.52 -7.93
N TYR A 299 -9.21 14.71 -7.09
CA TYR A 299 -7.81 14.94 -6.73
C TYR A 299 -6.87 14.85 -7.94
N ALA A 300 -7.09 13.91 -8.86
CA ALA A 300 -6.30 13.80 -10.08
C ALA A 300 -6.45 15.03 -10.99
N GLN A 301 -7.65 15.59 -11.09
CA GLN A 301 -7.93 16.82 -11.85
C GLN A 301 -7.22 18.04 -11.24
N ILE A 302 -7.24 18.17 -9.91
CA ILE A 302 -6.52 19.25 -9.21
C ILE A 302 -5.00 19.10 -9.43
N GLU A 303 -4.45 17.89 -9.26
CA GLU A 303 -3.04 17.61 -9.50
C GLU A 303 -2.62 17.99 -10.95
N ALA A 304 -3.42 17.59 -11.94
CA ALA A 304 -3.18 17.89 -13.34
C ALA A 304 -3.22 19.41 -13.63
N THR A 305 -4.18 20.11 -13.02
CA THR A 305 -4.36 21.57 -13.13
C THR A 305 -3.15 22.32 -12.55
N CYS A 306 -2.68 21.92 -11.36
CA CYS A 306 -1.45 22.46 -10.77
C CYS A 306 -0.23 22.19 -11.64
N ARG A 307 -0.12 20.99 -12.22
CA ARG A 307 1.01 20.62 -13.11
C ARG A 307 1.02 21.44 -14.40
N ALA A 308 -0.16 21.75 -14.95
CA ALA A 308 -0.31 22.56 -16.16
C ALA A 308 -0.13 24.07 -15.91
N GLY A 309 -0.10 24.50 -14.64
CA GLY A 309 0.01 25.92 -14.27
C GLY A 309 -1.28 26.72 -14.50
N THR A 310 -2.39 26.08 -14.86
CA THR A 310 -3.68 26.70 -15.15
C THR A 310 -4.50 26.86 -13.86
N VAL A 311 -4.11 27.78 -12.99
CA VAL A 311 -4.69 27.94 -11.63
C VAL A 311 -6.09 28.57 -11.61
N ASP A 312 -6.57 29.11 -12.73
CA ASP A 312 -7.86 29.80 -12.81
C ASP A 312 -9.06 28.89 -12.49
N ASN A 313 -8.94 27.59 -12.79
CA ASN A 313 -10.00 26.60 -12.55
C ASN A 313 -9.89 25.89 -11.19
N LEU A 314 -8.83 26.18 -10.42
CA LEU A 314 -8.58 25.53 -9.13
C LEU A 314 -9.68 25.79 -8.09
N PRO A 315 -10.23 27.01 -7.95
CA PRO A 315 -11.30 27.28 -6.99
C PRO A 315 -12.58 26.50 -7.26
N ASP A 316 -12.96 26.32 -8.53
CA ASP A 316 -14.16 25.58 -8.94
C ASP A 316 -14.00 24.07 -8.68
N LEU A 317 -12.85 23.50 -9.08
CA LEU A 317 -12.52 22.10 -8.79
C LEU A 317 -12.52 21.80 -7.29
N CYS A 318 -12.00 22.72 -6.47
CA CYS A 318 -12.02 22.57 -5.02
C CYS A 318 -13.42 22.77 -4.42
N GLY A 319 -14.25 23.61 -5.05
CA GLY A 319 -15.68 23.73 -4.76
C GLY A 319 -16.44 22.41 -4.92
N HIS A 320 -16.02 21.56 -5.87
CA HIS A 320 -16.54 20.20 -6.03
C HIS A 320 -15.84 19.17 -5.13
N LEU A 321 -14.54 19.29 -4.89
CA LEU A 321 -13.76 18.37 -4.06
C LEU A 321 -14.21 18.38 -2.59
N ILE A 322 -14.32 19.55 -1.97
CA ILE A 322 -14.61 19.68 -0.53
C ILE A 322 -15.92 18.98 -0.12
N PRO A 323 -17.07 19.21 -0.79
CA PRO A 323 -18.31 18.51 -0.44
C PRO A 323 -18.22 17.00 -0.69
N GLU A 324 -17.60 16.57 -1.80
CA GLU A 324 -17.40 15.15 -2.10
C GLU A 324 -16.54 14.47 -1.02
N HIS A 325 -15.44 15.11 -0.62
CA HIS A 325 -14.56 14.63 0.44
C HIS A 325 -15.30 14.44 1.77
N ARG A 326 -16.10 15.45 2.15
CA ARG A 326 -16.93 15.38 3.36
C ARG A 326 -17.98 14.27 3.28
N ALA A 327 -18.61 14.08 2.13
CA ALA A 327 -19.60 13.03 1.92
C ALA A 327 -18.96 11.63 2.06
N VAL A 328 -17.84 11.38 1.38
CA VAL A 328 -17.10 10.12 1.45
C VAL A 328 -16.62 9.83 2.88
N CYS A 329 -15.99 10.81 3.56
CA CYS A 329 -15.57 10.62 4.95
C CYS A 329 -16.75 10.37 5.91
N THR A 330 -17.92 10.96 5.65
CA THR A 330 -19.13 10.70 6.44
C THR A 330 -19.62 9.26 6.27
N LEU A 331 -19.67 8.75 5.04
CA LEU A 331 -20.04 7.36 4.76
C LEU A 331 -19.04 6.38 5.39
N MET A 332 -17.75 6.65 5.29
CA MET A 332 -16.69 5.86 5.92
C MET A 332 -16.84 5.83 7.46
N ARG A 333 -17.15 6.97 8.10
CA ARG A 333 -17.43 7.02 9.55
C ARG A 333 -18.68 6.23 9.93
N GLN A 334 -19.72 6.24 9.10
CA GLN A 334 -20.94 5.46 9.34
C GLN A 334 -20.65 3.96 9.30
N GLU A 335 -19.84 3.49 8.36
CA GLU A 335 -19.42 2.09 8.32
C GLU A 335 -18.53 1.70 9.51
N LEU A 336 -17.60 2.56 9.90
CA LEU A 336 -16.77 2.33 11.09
C LEU A 336 -17.66 2.12 12.34
N ASN A 337 -18.67 2.96 12.51
CA ASN A 337 -19.62 2.88 13.61
C ASN A 337 -20.59 1.69 13.53
N ARG A 338 -20.85 1.13 12.33
CA ARG A 338 -21.68 -0.08 12.15
C ARG A 338 -20.91 -1.33 12.54
N ALA A 339 -19.65 -1.46 12.11
CA ALA A 339 -18.80 -2.59 12.44
C ALA A 339 -18.51 -2.67 13.95
N GLY A 340 -18.36 -1.53 14.64
CA GLY A 340 -18.21 -1.50 16.10
C GLY A 340 -19.43 -1.98 16.91
N ARG A 341 -20.64 -1.98 16.34
CA ARG A 341 -21.87 -2.49 17.01
C ARG A 341 -22.13 -3.98 16.76
N SER A 342 -21.49 -4.58 15.76
CA SER A 342 -21.65 -6.00 15.44
C SER A 342 -20.68 -6.90 16.22
N ALA A 343 -19.73 -6.30 16.95
CA ALA A 343 -18.71 -6.98 17.76
C ALA A 343 -18.93 -6.88 19.28
N ALA A 344 -20.02 -6.23 19.72
CA ALA A 344 -20.44 -6.09 21.11
C ALA A 344 -21.73 -6.88 21.36
#